data_AF-A0AAN8L907-F1
#
_entry.id   AF-A0AAN8L907-F1
#
_cell.length_a   1.000
_cell.length_b   1.000
_cell.length_c   1.000
_cell.angle_alpha   90.00
_cell.angle_beta   90.00
_cell.angle_gamma   90.00
#
_symmetry.space_group_name_H-M   'P 1'
#
loop_
_entity.id
_entity.type
_entity.pdbx_description
1 polymer ?
#
loop_
_entity_poly.entity_id
_entity_poly.type
_entity_poly.pdbx_seq_one_letter_code
_entity_poly.pdbx_strand_id
1 'polypeptide(L)'
;MKGFFRTLPDIVNSDHIDLKLNFQEMFSGNRPALARLKAQFTAMQDTVEVTAHVAQKVIAPFFILMLLGSSVSYLVRYLTDLKHDNVCQTVRLQELLRARGVEELPEAYRKRLVRTRGWRMTQRELRQCLWQGTILGFYCLVCALILGLDHLIYSVLQTLLSWAQDIPGVHTAISLHLWIAVAVIIPVAEMTKKYPYVIQLLPSDCVGHLSPPDPSVLSTTAALFLTALVMILGEVFSRRIRRKICSSFYRDREEERALYLRDKILSKMEDEGNIS
;
A
#
# COMPACT_ATOMS: atom_id res chain seq x y z
N MET A 1 39.34 -9.69 34.05
CA MET A 1 40.17 -10.34 33.01
C MET A 1 41.38 -9.47 32.64
N LYS A 2 42.45 -9.43 33.47
CA LYS A 2 43.67 -8.65 33.16
C LYS A 2 45.00 -9.32 33.57
N GLY A 3 44.98 -10.62 33.92
CA GLY A 3 46.14 -11.28 34.57
C GLY A 3 46.75 -12.48 33.85
N PHE A 4 46.30 -12.88 32.66
CA PHE A 4 46.67 -14.19 32.09
C PHE A 4 47.64 -14.14 30.88
N PHE A 5 48.07 -12.96 30.44
CA PHE A 5 48.85 -12.79 29.21
C PHE A 5 50.36 -12.55 29.39
N ARG A 6 50.96 -12.82 30.56
CA ARG A 6 52.35 -12.42 30.84
C ARG A 6 53.43 -13.50 30.85
N THR A 7 53.13 -14.76 30.57
CA THR A 7 54.18 -15.79 30.54
C THR A 7 53.90 -16.83 29.46
N LEU A 8 54.39 -16.55 28.25
CA LEU A 8 54.67 -17.54 27.22
C LEU A 8 56.05 -17.18 26.66
N PRO A 9 57.07 -18.04 26.80
CA PRO A 9 58.30 -17.88 26.05
C PRO A 9 58.02 -18.23 24.58
N ASP A 10 58.55 -17.41 23.69
CA ASP A 10 58.70 -17.72 22.27
C ASP A 10 59.41 -19.05 22.13
N ILE A 11 58.81 -19.98 21.37
CA ILE A 11 59.38 -21.03 20.52
C ILE A 11 58.20 -21.95 20.21
N VAL A 12 57.60 -21.81 19.02
CA VAL A 12 57.25 -22.91 18.11
C VAL A 12 56.94 -22.27 16.77
N ASN A 13 57.82 -22.51 15.81
CA ASN A 13 57.56 -22.39 14.39
C ASN A 13 56.46 -23.41 14.05
N SER A 14 55.25 -22.96 13.73
CA SER A 14 54.15 -23.83 13.29
C SER A 14 53.56 -23.26 12.01
N ASP A 15 54.06 -23.75 10.89
CA ASP A 15 53.29 -23.78 9.64
C ASP A 15 51.95 -24.48 9.90
N HIS A 16 50.90 -24.03 9.19
CA HIS A 16 49.48 -24.44 9.26
C HIS A 16 48.56 -23.72 10.28
N ILE A 17 48.14 -22.49 9.92
CA ILE A 17 46.76 -22.03 10.17
C ILE A 17 46.26 -21.26 8.92
N ASP A 18 46.10 -21.95 7.78
CA ASP A 18 45.57 -21.37 6.54
C ASP A 18 44.04 -21.23 6.50
N LEU A 19 43.32 -21.69 7.53
CA LEU A 19 41.85 -21.66 7.52
C LEU A 19 41.23 -20.32 7.96
N LYS A 20 42.05 -19.37 8.46
CA LYS A 20 41.56 -18.08 8.97
C LYS A 20 41.58 -16.93 7.94
N LEU A 21 42.24 -17.11 6.80
CA LEU A 21 42.50 -16.02 5.85
C LEU A 21 41.45 -15.88 4.74
N ASN A 22 40.74 -16.95 4.37
CA ASN A 22 39.88 -16.89 3.18
C ASN A 22 38.48 -16.24 3.44
N PHE A 23 37.92 -16.42 4.63
CA PHE A 23 36.61 -15.80 4.96
C PHE A 23 36.74 -14.29 5.17
N GLN A 24 37.84 -13.85 5.77
CA GLN A 24 38.10 -12.42 6.00
C GLN A 24 38.46 -11.68 4.70
N GLU A 25 39.12 -12.35 3.75
CA GLU A 25 39.37 -11.85 2.39
C GLU A 25 38.10 -11.82 1.53
N MET A 26 37.23 -12.83 1.64
CA MET A 26 35.94 -12.86 0.94
C MET A 26 35.00 -11.73 1.39
N PHE A 27 34.95 -11.44 2.70
CA PHE A 27 34.21 -10.29 3.21
C PHE A 27 34.91 -8.97 2.93
N SER A 28 36.25 -8.93 2.84
CA SER A 28 36.99 -7.70 2.55
C SER A 28 36.79 -7.20 1.12
N GLY A 29 36.73 -8.10 0.14
CA GLY A 29 36.49 -7.77 -1.27
C GLY A 29 35.11 -7.18 -1.56
N ASN A 30 34.08 -7.58 -0.79
CA ASN A 30 32.69 -7.14 -1.00
C ASN A 30 32.28 -5.89 -0.20
N ARG A 31 33.09 -5.45 0.77
CA ARG A 31 32.87 -4.20 1.51
C ARG A 31 32.67 -2.95 0.62
N PRO A 32 33.49 -2.68 -0.41
CA PRO A 32 33.29 -1.52 -1.26
C PRO A 32 31.99 -1.60 -2.09
N ALA A 33 31.60 -2.79 -2.53
CA ALA A 33 30.34 -2.99 -3.25
C ALA A 33 29.11 -2.76 -2.33
N LEU A 34 29.16 -3.29 -1.10
CA LEU A 34 28.13 -3.07 -0.10
C LEU A 34 28.03 -1.59 0.32
N ALA A 35 29.17 -0.90 0.47
CA ALA A 35 29.20 0.53 0.77
C ALA A 35 28.58 1.38 -0.36
N ARG A 36 28.84 1.02 -1.62
CA ARG A 36 28.21 1.68 -2.77
C ARG A 36 26.70 1.46 -2.81
N LEU A 37 26.22 0.23 -2.57
CA LEU A 37 24.79 -0.07 -2.51
C LEU A 37 24.10 0.70 -1.39
N LYS A 38 24.71 0.76 -0.20
CA LYS A 38 24.19 1.56 0.91
C LYS A 38 24.12 3.04 0.56
N ALA A 39 25.17 3.61 -0.03
CA ALA A 39 25.19 5.01 -0.44
C ALA A 39 24.12 5.34 -1.51
N GLN A 40 23.89 4.42 -2.46
CA GLN A 40 22.82 4.57 -3.45
C GLN A 40 21.44 4.49 -2.80
N PHE A 41 21.23 3.56 -1.87
CA PHE A 41 19.99 3.44 -1.13
C PHE A 41 19.70 4.69 -0.29
N THR A 42 20.69 5.21 0.43
CA THR A 42 20.53 6.44 1.23
C THR A 42 20.26 7.65 0.34
N ALA A 43 20.94 7.79 -0.79
CA ALA A 43 20.66 8.86 -1.74
C ALA A 43 19.24 8.77 -2.33
N MET A 44 18.76 7.56 -2.64
CA MET A 44 17.37 7.34 -3.05
C MET A 44 16.38 7.68 -1.94
N GLN A 45 16.68 7.30 -0.70
CA GLN A 45 15.82 7.60 0.45
C GLN A 45 15.71 9.11 0.69
N ASP A 46 16.81 9.83 0.67
CA ASP A 46 16.84 11.29 0.86
C ASP A 46 16.05 12.01 -0.25
N THR A 47 16.22 11.59 -1.50
CA THR A 47 15.49 12.18 -2.64
C THR A 47 13.99 11.92 -2.55
N VAL A 48 13.58 10.73 -2.10
CA VAL A 48 12.17 10.38 -1.87
C VAL A 48 11.59 11.23 -0.74
N GLU A 49 12.30 11.41 0.37
CA GLU A 49 11.83 12.19 1.52
C GLU A 49 11.62 13.66 1.16
N VAL A 50 12.60 14.27 0.47
CA VAL A 50 12.48 15.65 -0.02
C VAL A 50 11.29 15.79 -0.97
N THR A 51 11.15 14.85 -1.92
CA THR A 51 10.05 14.88 -2.90
C THR A 51 8.70 14.71 -2.22
N ALA A 52 8.59 13.81 -1.24
CA ALA A 52 7.37 13.58 -0.47
C ALA A 52 6.95 14.83 0.30
N HIS A 53 7.90 15.51 0.96
CA HIS A 53 7.62 16.76 1.67
C HIS A 53 7.13 17.89 0.76
N VAL A 54 7.74 18.03 -0.42
CA VAL A 54 7.30 19.02 -1.41
C VAL A 54 5.91 18.66 -1.95
N ALA A 55 5.71 17.40 -2.32
CA ALA A 55 4.42 16.90 -2.83
C ALA A 55 3.29 17.14 -1.81
N GLN A 56 3.53 16.83 -0.53
CA GLN A 56 2.55 17.04 0.53
C GLN A 56 2.10 18.50 0.65
N LYS A 57 3.00 19.47 0.44
CA LYS A 57 2.67 20.91 0.49
C LYS A 57 1.90 21.39 -0.74
N VAL A 58 2.09 20.76 -1.90
CA VAL A 58 1.51 21.23 -3.18
C VAL A 58 0.19 20.52 -3.51
N ILE A 59 0.04 19.25 -3.14
CA ILE A 59 -1.14 18.44 -3.48
C ILE A 59 -2.42 19.03 -2.88
N ALA A 60 -2.40 19.41 -1.60
CA ALA A 60 -3.57 19.96 -0.92
C ALA A 60 -4.11 21.26 -1.56
N PRO A 61 -3.31 22.32 -1.78
CA PRO A 61 -3.80 23.55 -2.42
C PRO A 61 -4.21 23.32 -3.87
N PHE A 62 -3.48 22.48 -4.63
CA PHE A 62 -3.85 22.13 -5.99
C PHE A 62 -5.22 21.42 -6.04
N PHE A 63 -5.46 20.48 -5.12
CA PHE A 63 -6.74 19.79 -5.00
C PHE A 63 -7.89 20.76 -4.69
N ILE A 64 -7.67 21.72 -3.78
CA ILE A 64 -8.66 22.75 -3.47
C ILE A 64 -8.96 23.61 -4.71
N LEU A 65 -7.93 24.04 -5.44
CA LEU A 65 -8.11 24.85 -6.66
C LEU A 65 -8.88 24.07 -7.74
N MET A 66 -8.57 22.79 -7.93
CA MET A 66 -9.29 21.89 -8.83
C MET A 66 -10.75 21.72 -8.41
N LEU A 67 -11.04 21.54 -7.13
CA LEU A 67 -12.40 21.44 -6.61
C LEU A 67 -13.19 22.73 -6.85
N LEU A 68 -12.60 23.88 -6.55
CA LEU A 68 -13.22 25.18 -6.80
C LEU A 68 -13.48 25.40 -8.29
N GLY A 69 -12.48 25.14 -9.14
CA GLY A 69 -12.62 25.23 -10.59
C GLY A 69 -13.72 24.31 -11.13
N SER A 70 -13.78 23.07 -10.65
CA SER A 70 -14.84 22.12 -11.03
C SER A 70 -16.23 22.59 -10.59
N SER A 71 -16.33 23.23 -9.42
CA SER A 71 -17.58 23.76 -8.87
C SER A 71 -18.07 24.97 -9.67
N VAL A 72 -17.17 25.92 -9.96
CA VAL A 72 -17.48 27.10 -10.80
C VAL A 72 -17.85 26.66 -12.21
N SER A 73 -17.07 25.76 -12.82
CA SER A 73 -17.37 25.23 -14.15
C SER A 73 -18.74 24.54 -14.20
N TYR A 74 -19.07 23.75 -13.17
CA TYR A 74 -20.38 23.14 -13.02
C TYR A 74 -21.49 24.19 -12.92
N LEU A 75 -21.32 25.21 -12.08
CA LEU A 75 -22.31 26.28 -11.90
C LEU A 75 -22.54 27.06 -13.20
N VAL A 76 -21.47 27.43 -13.92
CA VAL A 76 -21.58 28.13 -15.20
C VAL A 76 -22.36 27.28 -16.19
N ARG A 77 -22.02 25.99 -16.36
CA ARG A 77 -22.77 25.07 -17.24
C ARG A 77 -24.20 24.86 -16.79
N TYR A 78 -24.45 24.88 -15.49
CA TYR A 78 -25.81 24.79 -14.93
C TYR A 78 -26.67 25.99 -15.34
N LEU A 79 -26.09 27.19 -15.39
CA LEU A 79 -26.83 28.40 -15.75
C LEU A 79 -26.96 28.60 -17.26
N THR A 80 -25.99 28.14 -18.05
CA THR A 80 -25.96 28.37 -19.50
C THR A 80 -26.60 27.26 -20.33
N ASP A 81 -26.48 25.99 -19.93
CA ASP A 81 -26.98 24.86 -20.71
C ASP A 81 -28.19 24.19 -20.05
N LEU A 82 -29.34 24.25 -20.73
CA LEU A 82 -30.60 23.63 -20.30
C LEU A 82 -30.57 22.09 -20.40
N LYS A 83 -29.67 21.50 -21.19
CA LYS A 83 -29.49 20.05 -21.32
C LYS A 83 -28.58 19.50 -20.21
N HIS A 84 -27.70 20.34 -19.65
CA HIS A 84 -26.70 19.93 -18.67
C HIS A 84 -27.35 19.43 -17.37
N ASP A 85 -27.08 18.16 -17.04
CA ASP A 85 -27.65 17.45 -15.88
C ASP A 85 -29.19 17.54 -15.78
N ASN A 86 -29.91 17.76 -16.88
CA ASN A 86 -31.37 17.89 -16.87
C ASN A 86 -32.06 16.52 -16.96
N VAL A 87 -31.77 15.66 -15.97
CA VAL A 87 -32.18 14.25 -15.94
C VAL A 87 -33.02 13.94 -14.69
N CYS A 88 -33.57 14.94 -14.00
CA CYS A 88 -34.37 14.66 -12.80
C CYS A 88 -35.86 14.78 -13.00
N GLN A 89 -36.56 13.86 -12.34
CA GLN A 89 -38.00 13.94 -12.16
C GLN A 89 -38.28 14.95 -11.05
N THR A 90 -38.54 16.21 -11.42
CA THR A 90 -39.01 17.23 -10.49
C THR A 90 -40.53 17.14 -10.33
N VAL A 91 -41.05 17.58 -9.18
CA VAL A 91 -42.50 17.65 -8.94
C VAL A 91 -43.15 18.57 -9.99
N ARG A 92 -42.50 19.70 -10.29
CA ARG A 92 -42.95 20.66 -11.29
C ARG A 92 -43.07 20.06 -12.70
N LEU A 93 -42.11 19.24 -13.13
CA LEU A 93 -42.20 18.55 -14.41
C LEU A 93 -43.42 17.61 -14.45
N GLN A 94 -43.70 16.91 -13.36
CA GLN A 94 -44.84 16.00 -13.28
C GLN A 94 -46.18 16.75 -13.30
N GLU A 95 -46.27 17.91 -12.66
CA GLU A 95 -47.42 18.81 -12.77
C GLU A 95 -47.61 19.32 -14.21
N LEU A 96 -46.53 19.75 -14.85
CA LEU A 96 -46.54 20.26 -16.22
C LEU A 96 -46.95 19.20 -17.26
N LEU A 97 -46.58 17.94 -17.05
CA LEU A 97 -47.00 16.81 -17.89
C LEU A 97 -48.46 16.42 -17.65
N ARG A 98 -48.91 16.38 -16.39
CA ARG A 98 -50.33 16.12 -16.05
C ARG A 98 -51.25 17.20 -16.61
N ALA A 99 -50.84 18.46 -16.58
CA ALA A 99 -51.58 19.57 -17.20
C ALA A 99 -51.78 19.39 -18.72
N ARG A 100 -50.98 18.53 -19.37
CA ARG A 100 -51.08 18.16 -20.79
C ARG A 100 -51.69 16.77 -21.00
N GLY A 101 -52.27 16.16 -19.97
CA GLY A 101 -52.92 14.84 -20.07
C GLY A 101 -51.97 13.64 -19.99
N VAL A 102 -50.68 13.86 -19.70
CA VAL A 102 -49.68 12.77 -19.60
C VAL A 102 -49.53 12.36 -18.14
N GLU A 103 -50.25 11.31 -17.73
CA GLU A 103 -50.18 10.78 -16.35
C GLU A 103 -48.91 9.95 -16.09
N GLU A 104 -48.46 9.18 -17.08
CA GLU A 104 -47.28 8.32 -16.99
C GLU A 104 -46.18 8.76 -17.95
N LEU A 105 -44.93 8.80 -17.46
CA LEU A 105 -43.78 9.07 -18.32
C LEU A 105 -43.53 7.88 -19.26
N PRO A 106 -43.18 8.12 -20.54
CA PRO A 106 -42.74 7.09 -21.46
C PRO A 106 -41.62 6.23 -20.86
N GLU A 107 -41.63 4.92 -21.11
CA GLU A 107 -40.64 3.99 -20.53
C GLU A 107 -39.19 4.43 -20.76
N ALA A 108 -38.91 4.96 -21.96
CA ALA A 108 -37.59 5.48 -22.34
C ALA A 108 -37.11 6.60 -21.41
N TYR A 109 -38.02 7.46 -20.96
CA TYR A 109 -37.72 8.54 -20.03
C TYR A 109 -37.80 8.08 -18.57
N ARG A 110 -38.70 7.16 -18.22
CA ARG A 110 -38.80 6.58 -16.87
C ARG A 110 -37.50 5.89 -16.43
N LYS A 111 -36.84 5.15 -17.34
CA LYS A 111 -35.54 4.49 -17.07
C LYS A 111 -34.37 5.48 -17.04
N ARG A 112 -34.52 6.64 -17.67
CA ARG A 112 -33.46 7.66 -17.80
C ARG A 112 -33.53 8.70 -16.69
N LEU A 113 -34.72 9.13 -16.28
CA LEU A 113 -34.91 10.17 -15.27
C LEU A 113 -34.66 9.63 -13.86
N VAL A 114 -33.87 10.37 -13.11
CA VAL A 114 -33.48 10.03 -11.75
C VAL A 114 -34.41 10.73 -10.76
N ARG A 115 -34.98 9.96 -9.84
CA ARG A 115 -35.76 10.52 -8.73
C ARG A 115 -34.81 11.13 -7.68
N THR A 116 -34.77 12.45 -7.61
CA THR A 116 -33.87 13.26 -6.74
C THR A 116 -34.05 13.05 -5.24
N ARG A 117 -35.21 12.54 -4.81
CA ARG A 117 -35.50 12.25 -3.40
C ARG A 117 -35.14 10.83 -2.96
N GLY A 118 -34.83 9.92 -3.88
CA GLY A 118 -34.50 8.55 -3.51
C GLY A 118 -33.06 8.39 -3.03
N TRP A 119 -32.86 7.67 -1.91
CA TRP A 119 -31.56 7.12 -1.52
C TRP A 119 -31.07 6.03 -2.50
N ARG A 120 -31.98 5.49 -3.33
CA ARG A 120 -31.66 4.49 -4.34
C ARG A 120 -30.71 5.06 -5.38
N MET A 121 -29.52 4.48 -5.42
CA MET A 121 -28.49 4.70 -6.43
C MET A 121 -29.01 4.21 -7.79
N THR A 122 -28.86 5.02 -8.83
CA THR A 122 -29.27 4.60 -10.18
C THR A 122 -28.25 3.64 -10.77
N GLN A 123 -28.67 2.81 -11.72
CA GLN A 123 -27.78 1.85 -12.39
C GLN A 123 -26.55 2.51 -13.05
N ARG A 124 -26.68 3.77 -13.49
CA ARG A 124 -25.56 4.54 -14.05
C ARG A 124 -24.57 4.97 -12.98
N GLU A 125 -25.07 5.49 -11.86
CA GLU A 125 -24.23 5.87 -10.72
C GLU A 125 -23.56 4.65 -10.08
N LEU A 126 -24.29 3.53 -9.97
CA LEU A 126 -23.74 2.28 -9.46
C LEU A 126 -22.63 1.76 -10.38
N ARG A 127 -22.80 1.80 -11.71
CA ARG A 127 -21.74 1.39 -12.65
C ARG A 127 -20.48 2.24 -12.52
N GLN A 128 -20.63 3.55 -12.35
CA GLN A 128 -19.50 4.45 -12.13
C GLN A 128 -18.79 4.16 -10.80
N CYS A 129 -19.56 3.96 -9.73
CA CYS A 129 -19.06 3.56 -8.42
C CYS A 129 -18.38 2.18 -8.46
N LEU A 130 -18.92 1.22 -9.20
CA LEU A 130 -18.35 -0.10 -9.40
C LEU A 130 -17.02 0.00 -10.13
N TRP A 131 -16.92 0.83 -11.18
CA TRP A 131 -15.65 1.03 -11.88
C TRP A 131 -14.56 1.57 -10.94
N GLN A 132 -14.86 2.64 -10.19
CA GLN A 132 -13.94 3.18 -9.18
C GLN A 132 -13.63 2.16 -8.08
N GLY A 133 -14.64 1.40 -7.63
CA GLY A 133 -14.51 0.34 -6.65
C GLY A 133 -13.65 -0.83 -7.13
N THR A 134 -13.71 -1.20 -8.42
CA THR A 134 -12.85 -2.25 -8.98
C THR A 134 -11.38 -1.85 -8.98
N ILE A 135 -11.08 -0.60 -9.30
CA ILE A 135 -9.72 -0.06 -9.23
C ILE A 135 -9.23 -0.09 -7.78
N LEU A 136 -10.05 0.39 -6.83
CA LEU A 136 -9.71 0.35 -5.40
C LEU A 136 -9.51 -1.08 -4.89
N GLY A 137 -10.36 -2.01 -5.33
CA GLY A 137 -10.26 -3.43 -5.00
C GLY A 137 -8.98 -4.08 -5.51
N PHE A 138 -8.53 -3.70 -6.72
CA PHE A 138 -7.24 -4.13 -7.25
C PHE A 138 -6.06 -3.63 -6.40
N TYR A 139 -6.07 -2.36 -6.00
CA TYR A 139 -5.05 -1.83 -5.08
C TYR A 139 -5.07 -2.54 -3.73
N CYS A 140 -6.26 -2.79 -3.18
CA CYS A 140 -6.43 -3.55 -1.94
C CYS A 140 -5.85 -4.97 -2.06
N LEU A 141 -6.09 -5.65 -3.18
CA LEU A 141 -5.53 -6.98 -3.45
C LEU A 141 -4.00 -6.95 -3.47
N VAL A 142 -3.40 -6.01 -4.21
CA VAL A 142 -1.94 -5.89 -4.28
C VAL A 142 -1.34 -5.59 -2.90
N CYS A 143 -1.92 -4.67 -2.14
CA CYS A 143 -1.48 -4.38 -0.77
C CYS A 143 -1.62 -5.60 0.15
N ALA A 144 -2.73 -6.33 0.06
CA ALA A 144 -2.94 -7.55 0.84
C ALA A 144 -1.92 -8.64 0.49
N LEU A 145 -1.55 -8.77 -0.78
CA LEU A 145 -0.49 -9.70 -1.22
C LEU A 145 0.88 -9.30 -0.67
N ILE A 146 1.22 -8.01 -0.68
CA ILE A 146 2.49 -7.51 -0.14
C ILE A 146 2.55 -7.74 1.38
N LEU A 147 1.51 -7.34 2.12
CA LEU A 147 1.45 -7.54 3.57
C LEU A 147 1.43 -9.03 3.93
N GLY A 148 0.69 -9.83 3.16
CA GLY A 148 0.66 -11.28 3.32
C GLY A 148 2.04 -11.90 3.08
N LEU A 149 2.74 -11.47 2.03
CA LEU A 149 4.10 -11.93 1.73
C LEU A 149 5.08 -11.55 2.85
N ASP A 150 4.99 -10.34 3.41
CA ASP A 150 5.83 -9.90 4.52
C ASP A 150 5.63 -10.80 5.76
N HIS A 151 4.37 -11.10 6.12
CA HIS A 151 4.05 -12.05 7.18
C HIS A 151 4.51 -13.49 6.88
N LEU A 152 4.41 -13.94 5.63
CA LEU A 152 4.91 -15.25 5.22
C LEU A 152 6.43 -15.34 5.36
N ILE A 153 7.16 -14.32 4.89
CA ILE A 153 8.62 -14.24 5.01
C ILE A 153 9.01 -14.28 6.48
N TYR A 154 8.38 -13.46 7.33
CA TYR A 154 8.62 -13.47 8.77
C TYR A 154 8.40 -14.86 9.38
N SER A 155 7.29 -15.52 9.02
CA SER A 155 6.95 -16.86 9.55
C SER A 155 7.95 -17.94 9.12
N VAL A 156 8.36 -17.92 7.85
CA VAL A 156 9.37 -18.85 7.31
C VAL A 156 10.71 -18.61 7.98
N LEU A 157 11.13 -17.36 8.11
CA LEU A 157 12.41 -16.99 8.68
C LEU A 157 12.48 -17.34 10.18
N GLN A 158 11.38 -17.13 10.91
CA GLN A 158 11.24 -17.55 12.30
C GLN A 158 11.36 -19.08 12.45
N THR A 159 10.72 -19.84 11.56
CA THR A 159 10.76 -21.31 11.58
C THR A 159 12.15 -21.86 11.23
N LEU A 160 12.81 -21.24 10.23
CA LEU A 160 14.18 -21.57 9.85
C LEU A 160 15.15 -21.25 10.99
N LEU A 161 14.96 -20.12 11.67
CA LEU A 161 15.80 -19.73 12.78
C LEU A 161 15.65 -20.70 13.97
N SER A 162 14.42 -21.08 14.32
CA SER A 162 14.20 -22.07 15.38
C SER A 162 14.83 -23.42 15.02
N TRP A 163 14.66 -23.87 13.77
CA TRP A 163 15.28 -25.12 13.31
C TRP A 163 16.81 -25.06 13.34
N ALA A 164 17.40 -23.93 12.93
CA ALA A 164 18.85 -23.76 12.92
C ALA A 164 19.47 -23.70 14.33
N GLN A 165 18.73 -23.17 15.31
CA GLN A 165 19.12 -23.17 16.72
C GLN A 165 19.08 -24.58 17.35
N ASP A 166 18.23 -25.48 16.83
CA ASP A 166 18.11 -26.86 17.30
C ASP A 166 19.21 -27.80 16.75
N ILE A 167 20.09 -27.32 15.85
CA ILE A 167 21.19 -28.14 15.31
C ILE A 167 22.23 -28.38 16.42
N PRO A 168 22.46 -29.64 16.84
CA PRO A 168 23.41 -29.93 17.90
C PRO A 168 24.83 -29.53 17.50
N GLY A 169 25.56 -28.94 18.44
CA GLY A 169 26.96 -28.59 18.24
C GLY A 169 27.80 -29.82 17.88
N VAL A 170 28.68 -29.69 16.89
CA VAL A 170 29.55 -30.79 16.50
C VAL A 170 30.66 -30.91 17.54
N HIS A 171 30.76 -32.08 18.16
CA HIS A 171 31.83 -32.42 19.10
C HIS A 171 33.11 -32.69 18.31
N THR A 172 34.10 -31.83 18.45
CA THR A 172 35.44 -32.06 17.91
C THR A 172 36.44 -32.11 19.06
N ALA A 173 37.41 -33.03 18.99
CA ALA A 173 38.46 -33.16 20.00
C ALA A 173 39.78 -32.67 19.40
N ILE A 174 40.38 -31.64 20.01
CA ILE A 174 41.73 -31.22 19.64
C ILE A 174 42.70 -32.14 20.36
N SER A 175 43.41 -32.98 19.60
CA SER A 175 44.52 -33.79 20.12
C SER A 175 45.80 -32.96 20.06
N LEU A 176 46.29 -32.50 21.22
CA LEU A 176 47.60 -31.88 21.30
C LEU A 176 48.65 -32.96 21.51
N HIS A 177 49.62 -33.00 20.60
CA HIS A 177 50.73 -33.94 20.61
C HIS A 177 52.01 -33.17 20.95
N LEU A 178 52.43 -33.22 22.21
CA LEU A 178 53.66 -32.56 22.64
C LEU A 178 54.82 -33.55 22.67
N TRP A 179 55.89 -33.21 21.97
CA TRP A 179 57.17 -33.90 21.99
C TRP A 179 58.15 -33.04 22.77
N ILE A 180 58.51 -33.47 23.98
CA ILE A 180 59.46 -32.75 24.82
C ILE A 180 60.81 -33.44 24.69
N ALA A 181 61.75 -32.82 23.98
CA ALA A 181 63.15 -33.24 23.94
C ALA A 181 63.93 -32.48 25.02
N VAL A 182 64.21 -33.15 26.14
CA VAL A 182 65.11 -32.61 27.17
C VAL A 182 66.54 -32.91 26.75
N ALA A 183 67.33 -31.86 26.53
CA ALA A 183 68.77 -32.00 26.33
C ALA A 183 69.37 -32.56 27.63
N VAL A 184 70.03 -33.72 27.52
CA VAL A 184 70.68 -34.52 28.57
C VAL A 184 69.80 -35.68 29.11
N ILE A 185 69.99 -36.84 28.44
CA ILE A 185 69.73 -38.23 28.88
C ILE A 185 68.23 -38.64 29.04
N ILE A 186 67.62 -39.03 27.90
CA ILE A 186 66.39 -39.83 27.58
C ILE A 186 65.54 -40.33 28.78
N PRO A 187 64.20 -40.10 28.84
CA PRO A 187 63.23 -40.52 27.81
C PRO A 187 62.28 -39.45 27.28
N VAL A 188 61.93 -39.56 26.00
CA VAL A 188 60.87 -38.78 25.34
C VAL A 188 59.54 -39.25 25.92
N ALA A 189 58.93 -38.41 26.76
CA ALA A 189 57.57 -38.63 27.22
C ALA A 189 56.60 -38.07 26.16
N GLU A 190 55.91 -38.96 25.46
CA GLU A 190 54.85 -38.62 24.51
C GLU A 190 53.56 -38.40 25.29
N MET A 191 53.12 -37.14 25.40
CA MET A 191 51.94 -36.80 26.18
C MET A 191 50.82 -36.30 25.25
N THR A 192 49.92 -37.21 24.89
CA THR A 192 48.76 -36.91 24.05
C THR A 192 47.60 -36.47 24.93
N LYS A 193 47.28 -35.16 24.95
CA LYS A 193 46.14 -34.65 25.73
C LYS A 193 45.01 -34.23 24.77
N LYS A 194 43.87 -34.90 24.88
CA LYS A 194 42.66 -34.60 24.10
C LYS A 194 41.81 -33.60 24.89
N TYR A 195 41.56 -32.44 24.31
CA TYR A 195 40.64 -31.44 24.87
C TYR A 195 39.32 -31.50 24.09
N PRO A 196 38.23 -31.99 24.70
CA PRO A 196 36.92 -31.93 24.06
C PRO A 196 36.46 -30.47 24.01
N TYR A 197 36.09 -29.98 22.84
CA TYR A 197 35.43 -28.68 22.69
C TYR A 197 34.21 -28.82 21.78
N VAL A 198 33.19 -28.02 22.03
CA VAL A 198 31.93 -28.05 21.26
C VAL A 198 31.89 -26.81 20.41
N ILE A 199 31.87 -26.97 19.08
CA ILE A 199 31.57 -25.87 18.17
C ILE A 199 30.06 -25.85 17.98
N GLN A 200 29.40 -24.81 18.48
CA GLN A 200 28.03 -24.51 18.06
C GLN A 200 28.09 -23.94 16.64
N LEU A 201 27.40 -24.58 15.70
CA LEU A 201 27.39 -24.13 14.29
C LEU A 201 26.71 -22.78 14.11
N LEU A 202 25.81 -22.41 15.04
CA LEU A 202 25.15 -21.11 15.06
C LEU A 202 25.09 -20.59 16.50
N PRO A 203 26.03 -19.72 16.92
CA PRO A 203 25.99 -19.08 18.23
C PRO A 203 24.71 -18.25 18.36
N SER A 204 24.03 -18.34 19.50
CA SER A 204 22.78 -17.61 19.77
C SER A 204 22.90 -16.09 19.58
N ASP A 205 24.11 -15.55 19.73
CA ASP A 205 24.43 -14.11 19.59
C ASP A 205 24.65 -13.66 18.13
N CYS A 206 24.74 -14.58 17.16
CA CYS A 206 25.01 -14.24 15.76
C CYS A 206 23.76 -13.87 14.96
N VAL A 207 22.55 -14.23 15.42
CA VAL A 207 21.30 -13.88 14.74
C VAL A 207 20.48 -12.94 15.61
N GLY A 208 20.36 -11.68 15.16
CA GLY A 208 19.54 -10.68 15.83
C GLY A 208 18.05 -11.09 15.85
N HIS A 209 17.32 -10.60 16.85
CA HIS A 209 15.88 -10.85 16.98
C HIS A 209 15.14 -10.34 15.73
N LEU A 210 14.34 -11.20 15.09
CA LEU A 210 13.53 -10.80 13.94
C LEU A 210 12.48 -9.78 14.42
N SER A 211 12.40 -8.64 13.75
CA SER A 211 11.33 -7.67 13.99
C SER A 211 10.03 -8.19 13.38
N PRO A 212 8.95 -8.37 14.16
CA PRO A 212 7.65 -8.75 13.61
C PRO A 212 7.05 -7.63 12.75
N PRO A 213 6.20 -7.96 11.75
CA PRO A 213 5.46 -6.96 11.00
C PRO A 213 4.59 -6.10 11.92
N ASP A 214 4.63 -4.78 11.74
CA ASP A 214 3.93 -3.84 12.61
C ASP A 214 2.40 -3.87 12.37
N PRO A 215 1.57 -4.22 13.37
CA PRO A 215 0.11 -4.22 13.22
C PRO A 215 -0.48 -2.83 12.94
N SER A 216 0.26 -1.75 13.27
CA SER A 216 -0.17 -0.38 12.98
C SER A 216 -0.29 -0.12 11.47
N VAL A 217 0.59 -0.73 10.67
CA VAL A 217 0.60 -0.60 9.21
C VAL A 217 -0.64 -1.24 8.61
N LEU A 218 -1.05 -2.40 9.13
CA LEU A 218 -2.28 -3.07 8.70
C LEU A 218 -3.51 -2.21 9.02
N SER A 219 -3.59 -1.70 10.25
CA SER A 219 -4.72 -0.87 10.70
C SER A 219 -4.83 0.44 9.91
N THR A 220 -3.72 1.14 9.71
CA THR A 220 -3.68 2.40 8.94
C THR A 220 -4.04 2.17 7.48
N THR A 221 -3.50 1.13 6.86
CA THR A 221 -3.82 0.75 5.48
C THR A 221 -5.32 0.42 5.32
N ALA A 222 -5.89 -0.37 6.24
CA ALA A 222 -7.31 -0.68 6.24
C ALA A 222 -8.18 0.58 6.39
N ALA A 223 -7.80 1.50 7.28
CA ALA A 223 -8.50 2.77 7.48
C ALA A 223 -8.46 3.66 6.22
N LEU A 224 -7.32 3.69 5.51
CA LEU A 224 -7.19 4.42 4.24
C LEU A 224 -8.12 3.85 3.17
N PHE A 225 -8.17 2.52 3.02
CA PHE A 225 -9.09 1.88 2.07
C PHE A 225 -10.56 2.11 2.42
N LEU A 226 -10.91 2.06 3.71
CA LEU A 226 -12.26 2.37 4.18
C LEU A 226 -12.63 3.82 3.86
N THR A 227 -11.71 4.77 4.10
CA THR A 227 -11.91 6.18 3.78
C THR A 227 -12.11 6.38 2.28
N ALA A 228 -11.30 5.73 1.44
CA ALA A 228 -11.44 5.77 0.00
C ALA A 228 -12.80 5.21 -0.47
N LEU A 229 -13.26 4.11 0.13
CA LEU A 229 -14.58 3.52 -0.15
C LEU A 229 -15.71 4.52 0.19
N VAL A 230 -15.64 5.15 1.36
CA VAL A 230 -16.62 6.17 1.79
C VAL A 230 -16.61 7.36 0.83
N MET A 231 -15.43 7.81 0.38
CA MET A 231 -15.29 8.90 -0.59
C MET A 231 -15.90 8.55 -1.95
N ILE A 232 -15.68 7.34 -2.47
CA ILE A 232 -16.26 6.86 -3.73
C ILE A 232 -17.80 6.85 -3.64
N LEU A 233 -18.35 6.30 -2.56
CA LEU A 233 -19.80 6.30 -2.34
C LEU A 233 -20.35 7.72 -2.15
N GLY A 234 -19.62 8.55 -1.40
CA GLY A 234 -19.94 9.94 -1.12
C GLY A 234 -19.94 10.82 -2.37
N GLU A 235 -19.14 10.51 -3.39
CA GLU A 235 -19.07 11.28 -4.64
C GLU A 235 -20.44 11.33 -5.35
N VAL A 236 -21.21 10.24 -5.30
CA VAL A 236 -22.54 10.22 -5.91
C VAL A 236 -23.51 11.12 -5.16
N PHE A 237 -23.45 11.12 -3.83
CA PHE A 237 -24.29 11.98 -3.01
C PHE A 237 -23.89 13.45 -3.12
N SER A 238 -22.59 13.76 -3.19
CA SER A 238 -22.10 15.13 -3.33
C SER A 238 -22.58 15.76 -4.64
N ARG A 239 -22.61 15.01 -5.75
CA ARG A 239 -23.18 15.46 -7.03
C ARG A 239 -24.67 15.79 -6.91
N ARG A 240 -25.45 14.95 -6.22
CA ARG A 240 -26.89 15.17 -5.99
C ARG A 240 -27.15 16.37 -5.08
N ILE A 241 -26.34 16.55 -4.04
CA ILE A 241 -26.41 17.69 -3.13
C ILE A 241 -26.09 18.98 -3.90
N ARG A 242 -25.01 19.00 -4.68
CA ARG A 242 -24.62 20.15 -5.51
C ARG A 242 -25.77 20.59 -6.43
N ARG A 243 -26.43 19.63 -7.11
CA ARG A 243 -27.60 19.92 -7.94
C ARG A 243 -28.78 20.47 -7.11
N LYS A 244 -29.07 19.90 -5.94
CA LYS A 244 -30.12 20.41 -5.04
C LYS A 244 -29.85 21.85 -4.60
N ILE A 245 -28.61 22.16 -4.25
CA ILE A 245 -28.18 23.52 -3.90
C ILE A 245 -28.46 24.46 -5.08
N CYS A 246 -27.98 24.14 -6.28
CA CYS A 246 -28.24 24.97 -7.47
C CYS A 246 -29.75 25.17 -7.73
N SER A 247 -30.56 24.12 -7.63
CA SER A 247 -32.02 24.23 -7.81
C SER A 247 -32.72 25.07 -6.74
N SER A 248 -32.14 25.15 -5.54
CA SER A 248 -32.67 25.96 -4.45
C SER A 248 -32.37 27.44 -4.64
N PHE A 249 -31.19 27.78 -5.15
CA PHE A 249 -30.77 29.17 -5.38
C PHE A 249 -31.29 29.73 -6.71
N TYR A 250 -31.35 28.92 -7.76
CA TYR A 250 -31.72 29.34 -9.12
C TYR A 250 -33.06 28.72 -9.54
N ARG A 251 -34.13 29.14 -8.87
CA ARG A 251 -35.49 28.60 -9.09
C ARG A 251 -36.00 28.87 -10.51
N ASP A 252 -35.87 30.10 -11.00
CA ASP A 252 -36.34 30.49 -12.34
C ASP A 252 -35.67 29.64 -13.43
N ARG A 253 -34.37 29.36 -13.28
CA ARG A 253 -33.63 28.48 -14.19
C ARG A 253 -34.11 27.04 -14.13
N GLU A 254 -34.50 26.55 -12.95
CA GLU A 254 -35.08 25.20 -12.83
C GLU A 254 -36.46 25.11 -13.48
N GLU A 255 -37.24 26.18 -13.48
CA GLU A 255 -38.51 26.24 -14.22
C GLU A 255 -38.31 26.20 -15.73
N GLU A 256 -37.39 27.01 -16.27
CA GLU A 256 -37.01 26.96 -17.70
C GLU A 256 -36.55 25.54 -18.10
N ARG A 257 -35.75 24.90 -17.25
CA ARG A 257 -35.26 23.53 -17.46
C ARG A 257 -36.39 22.50 -17.43
N ALA A 258 -37.38 22.67 -16.56
CA ALA A 258 -38.55 21.80 -16.51
C ALA A 258 -39.44 21.96 -17.74
N LEU A 259 -39.64 23.20 -18.23
CA LEU A 259 -40.37 23.48 -19.46
C LEU A 259 -39.67 22.88 -20.68
N TYR A 260 -38.36 23.10 -20.81
CA TYR A 260 -37.55 22.51 -21.87
C TYR A 260 -37.65 20.98 -21.90
N LEU A 261 -37.59 20.34 -20.72
CA LEU A 261 -37.69 18.89 -20.61
C LEU A 261 -39.09 18.38 -20.93
N ARG A 262 -40.15 19.11 -20.52
CA ARG A 262 -41.54 18.81 -20.91
C ARG A 262 -41.68 18.81 -22.42
N ASP A 263 -41.27 19.91 -23.08
CA ASP A 263 -41.44 20.06 -24.52
C ASP A 263 -40.70 18.97 -25.29
N LYS A 264 -39.49 18.63 -24.83
CA LYS A 264 -38.71 17.52 -25.38
C LYS A 264 -39.37 16.14 -25.19
N ILE A 265 -40.09 15.92 -24.09
CA ILE A 265 -40.84 14.67 -23.86
C ILE A 265 -42.07 14.63 -24.76
N LEU A 266 -42.82 15.73 -24.87
CA LEU A 266 -44.01 15.85 -25.73
C LEU A 266 -43.66 15.62 -27.21
N SER A 267 -42.67 16.33 -27.75
CA SER A 267 -42.25 16.15 -29.16
C SER A 267 -41.84 14.71 -29.45
N LYS A 268 -41.17 14.05 -28.50
CA LYS A 268 -40.80 12.64 -28.69
C LYS A 268 -42.02 11.70 -28.65
N MET A 269 -43.08 12.02 -27.92
CA MET A 269 -44.32 11.24 -27.93
C MET A 269 -45.13 11.47 -29.22
N GLU A 270 -45.11 12.68 -29.77
CA GLU A 270 -45.68 12.98 -31.09
C GLU A 270 -44.93 12.20 -32.19
N ASP A 271 -43.59 12.18 -32.17
CA ASP A 271 -42.77 11.42 -33.12
C ASP A 271 -43.03 9.90 -33.04
N GLU A 272 -43.34 9.38 -31.85
CA GLU A 272 -43.65 7.95 -31.62
C GLU A 272 -45.13 7.62 -31.92
N GLY A 273 -45.95 8.60 -32.31
CA GLY A 273 -47.37 8.42 -32.63
C GLY A 273 -48.27 8.16 -31.41
N ASN A 274 -47.80 8.50 -30.20
CA ASN A 274 -48.48 8.22 -28.95
C ASN A 274 -49.47 9.33 -28.51
N ILE A 275 -49.53 10.45 -29.21
CA ILE A 275 -50.44 11.58 -28.92
C ILE A 275 -50.96 12.16 -30.23
N SER A 276 -52.29 12.24 -30.37
CA SER A 276 -53.03 12.93 -31.45
C SER A 276 -53.82 14.11 -30.91
#